data_AF-A0A3S4IW60-F1
#
_entry.id   AF-A0A3S4IW60-F1
#
_cell.length_a   1.000
_cell.length_b   1.000
_cell.length_c   1.000
_cell.angle_alpha   90.00
_cell.angle_beta   90.00
_cell.angle_gamma   90.00
#
_symmetry.space_group_name_H-M   'P 1'
#
loop_
_entity.id
_entity.type
_entity.pdbx_description
1 polymer ?
#
loop_
_entity_poly.entity_id
_entity_poly.type
_entity_poly.pdbx_seq_one_letter_code
_entity_poly.pdbx_strand_id
1 'polypeptide(L)'
;MQVCVPSTPAQVYHMLRRQALRGMRRPLVVMSPKSLLRHPLAVSTLDELANGSFQPAIGEIDELDPKAVKRVVMCSGKVYYDLLEQRRKNDQKDVAIVRIEQLYPFPHKAVQEALATIRSRP
;
A
#
# COMPACT_ATOMS: atom_id res chain seq x y z
N MET A 1 10.91 1.84 -17.37
CA MET A 1 10.53 2.88 -16.38
C MET A 1 9.91 2.20 -15.17
N GLN A 2 9.61 2.94 -14.11
CA GLN A 2 8.88 2.48 -12.93
C GLN A 2 7.83 3.53 -12.61
N VAL A 3 6.61 3.11 -12.24
CA VAL A 3 5.52 4.03 -11.86
C VAL A 3 5.05 3.62 -10.47
N CYS A 4 5.20 4.53 -9.51
CA CYS A 4 4.84 4.31 -8.11
C CYS A 4 3.90 5.41 -7.60
N VAL A 5 2.99 5.02 -6.72
CA VAL A 5 2.00 5.89 -6.07
C VAL A 5 2.10 5.66 -4.56
N PRO A 6 3.13 6.22 -3.89
CA PRO A 6 3.38 5.95 -2.49
C PRO A 6 2.25 6.52 -1.60
N SER A 7 1.69 5.69 -0.71
CA SER A 7 0.64 6.12 0.22
C SER A 7 1.14 6.49 1.62
N THR A 8 2.31 6.00 2.06
CA THR A 8 2.89 6.31 3.38
C THR A 8 4.24 7.02 3.28
N PRO A 9 4.66 7.77 4.32
CA PRO A 9 6.00 8.38 4.35
C PRO A 9 7.13 7.35 4.25
N ALA A 10 7.00 6.18 4.93
CA ALA A 10 7.99 5.10 4.82
C ALA A 10 8.14 4.58 3.38
N GLN A 11 7.05 4.50 2.63
CA GLN A 11 7.09 4.08 1.23
C GLN A 11 7.87 5.07 0.35
N VAL A 12 7.69 6.37 0.56
CA VAL A 12 8.48 7.40 -0.14
C VAL A 12 9.96 7.27 0.21
N TYR A 13 10.29 7.13 1.49
CA TYR A 13 11.67 6.97 1.98
C TYR A 13 12.37 5.77 1.31
N HIS A 14 11.76 4.59 1.39
CA HIS A 14 12.35 3.37 0.83
C HIS A 14 12.40 3.40 -0.69
N MET A 15 11.41 3.98 -1.36
CA MET A 15 11.39 4.15 -2.81
C MET A 15 12.56 5.01 -3.30
N LEU A 16 12.81 6.16 -2.64
CA LEU A 16 13.91 7.06 -3.00
C LEU A 16 15.28 6.39 -2.75
N ARG A 17 15.46 5.75 -1.60
CA ARG A 17 16.69 4.98 -1.31
C ARG A 17 16.91 3.86 -2.31
N ARG A 18 15.86 3.12 -2.68
CA ARG A 18 15.94 2.08 -3.70
C ARG A 18 16.40 2.63 -5.05
N GLN A 19 15.93 3.81 -5.45
CA GLN A 19 16.32 4.42 -6.71
C GLN A 19 17.79 4.89 -6.70
N ALA A 20 18.29 5.38 -5.56
CA ALA A 20 19.68 5.82 -5.41
C ALA A 20 20.67 4.63 -5.34
N LEU A 21 20.38 3.64 -4.49
CA LEU A 21 21.30 2.55 -4.16
C LEU A 21 21.34 1.43 -5.21
N ARG A 22 20.21 1.14 -5.87
CA ARG A 22 20.14 0.02 -6.82
C ARG A 22 20.91 0.35 -8.10
N GLY A 23 21.71 -0.58 -8.61
CA GLY A 23 22.48 -0.41 -9.87
C GLY A 23 21.62 -0.23 -11.15
N MET A 24 20.30 -0.34 -11.05
CA MET A 24 19.38 -0.17 -12.17
C MET A 24 18.93 1.29 -12.32
N ARG A 25 19.48 1.99 -13.33
CA ARG A 25 19.15 3.38 -13.67
C ARG A 25 17.95 3.49 -14.63
N ARG A 26 16.79 2.98 -14.22
CA ARG A 26 15.53 3.17 -14.96
C ARG A 26 14.74 4.35 -14.38
N PRO A 27 14.13 5.23 -15.19
CA PRO A 27 13.35 6.35 -14.66
C PRO A 27 12.26 5.90 -13.69
N LEU A 28 12.04 6.68 -12.65
CA LEU A 28 11.01 6.49 -11.63
C LEU A 28 10.02 7.66 -11.72
N VAL A 29 8.79 7.35 -12.12
CA VAL A 29 7.67 8.29 -12.15
C VAL A 29 6.90 8.12 -10.84
N VAL A 30 6.83 9.19 -10.06
CA VAL A 30 6.19 9.18 -8.75
C VAL A 30 4.96 10.07 -8.79
N MET A 31 3.81 9.51 -8.44
CA MET A 31 2.60 10.29 -8.20
C MET A 31 2.64 10.83 -6.76
N SER A 32 3.42 11.89 -6.55
CA SER A 32 3.61 12.48 -5.23
C SER A 32 2.29 13.01 -4.68
N PRO A 33 1.88 12.61 -3.46
CA PRO A 33 0.61 13.05 -2.90
C PRO A 33 0.68 14.50 -2.43
N LYS A 34 -0.43 15.24 -2.57
CA LYS A 34 -0.58 16.61 -2.07
C LYS A 34 -1.28 16.64 -0.71
N SER A 35 -2.44 15.99 -0.61
CA SER A 35 -3.25 15.96 0.62
C SER A 35 -2.61 15.14 1.74
N LEU A 36 -1.87 14.08 1.40
CA LEU A 36 -1.25 13.19 2.39
C LEU A 36 -0.12 13.85 3.19
N LEU A 37 0.40 15.00 2.75
CA LEU A 37 1.48 15.72 3.44
C LEU A 37 1.10 16.18 4.85
N ARG A 38 -0.20 16.31 5.15
CA ARG A 38 -0.71 16.74 6.46
C ARG A 38 -1.79 15.80 7.01
N HIS A 39 -1.96 14.63 6.41
CA HIS A 39 -3.03 13.73 6.78
C HIS A 39 -2.65 12.97 8.07
N PRO A 40 -3.51 12.94 9.10
CA PRO A 40 -3.16 12.38 10.40
C PRO A 40 -2.89 10.87 10.35
N LEU A 41 -3.55 10.15 9.43
CA LEU A 41 -3.31 8.72 9.20
C LEU A 41 -2.12 8.41 8.28
N ALA A 42 -1.53 9.43 7.64
CA ALA A 42 -0.37 9.25 6.76
C ALA A 42 0.94 9.49 7.51
N VAL A 43 1.12 8.75 8.61
CA VAL A 43 2.31 8.79 9.46
C VAL A 43 3.03 7.44 9.42
N SER A 44 4.35 7.48 9.63
CA SER A 44 5.20 6.28 9.70
C SER A 44 6.10 6.36 10.91
N THR A 45 6.40 5.21 11.50
CA THR A 45 7.31 5.12 12.66
C THR A 45 8.77 5.10 12.21
N LEU A 46 9.69 5.38 13.14
CA LEU A 46 11.13 5.24 12.86
C LEU A 46 11.53 3.78 12.58
N ASP A 47 10.84 2.82 13.20
CA ASP A 47 11.10 1.40 12.98
C ASP A 47 10.76 0.98 11.53
N GLU A 48 9.65 1.49 10.98
CA GLU A 48 9.30 1.30 9.56
C GLU A 48 10.37 1.84 8.61
N LEU A 49 11.13 2.87 9.02
CA LEU A 49 12.24 3.42 8.24
C LEU A 49 13.53 2.62 8.42
N ALA A 50 13.83 2.19 9.65
CA ALA A 50 15.07 1.50 10.00
C ALA A 50 15.07 0.04 9.52
N ASN A 51 13.99 -0.70 9.81
CA ASN A 51 13.87 -2.13 9.59
C ASN A 51 12.91 -2.49 8.45
N GLY A 52 12.18 -1.51 7.91
CA GLY A 52 11.27 -1.72 6.78
C GLY A 52 11.95 -1.76 5.42
N SER A 53 11.13 -1.97 4.38
CA SER A 53 11.54 -1.91 2.98
C SER A 53 10.40 -1.40 2.10
N PHE A 54 10.69 -1.09 0.83
CA PHE A 54 9.65 -0.69 -0.11
C PHE A 54 8.73 -1.86 -0.43
N GLN A 55 7.45 -1.73 -0.09
CA GLN A 55 6.42 -2.73 -0.36
C GLN A 55 5.70 -2.40 -1.67
N PRO A 56 5.81 -3.20 -2.75
CA PRO A 56 5.15 -2.91 -4.02
C PRO A 56 3.62 -3.00 -3.95
N ALA A 57 3.11 -3.82 -3.04
CA ALA A 57 1.71 -3.88 -2.65
C ALA A 57 1.66 -4.04 -1.13
N ILE A 58 0.68 -3.41 -0.49
CA ILE A 58 0.44 -3.50 0.95
C ILE A 58 -0.94 -4.10 1.14
N GLY A 59 -1.02 -5.16 1.95
CA GLY A 59 -2.28 -5.81 2.28
C GLY A 59 -3.17 -4.98 3.20
N GLU A 60 -4.21 -5.64 3.69
CA GLU A 60 -5.09 -5.07 4.71
C GLU A 60 -4.30 -4.81 6.01
N ILE A 61 -4.58 -3.69 6.68
CA ILE A 61 -3.93 -3.32 7.94
C ILE A 61 -4.79 -3.56 9.17
N ASP A 62 -6.12 -3.52 9.00
CA ASP A 62 -7.06 -3.77 10.10
C ASP A 62 -7.27 -5.28 10.24
N GLU A 63 -7.46 -5.75 11.47
CA GLU A 63 -7.80 -7.15 11.72
C GLU A 63 -9.20 -7.46 11.19
N LEU A 64 -9.27 -8.18 10.06
CA LEU A 64 -10.50 -8.71 9.48
C LEU A 64 -10.46 -10.23 9.49
N ASP A 65 -11.59 -10.86 9.77
CA ASP A 65 -11.73 -12.31 9.57
C ASP A 65 -11.73 -12.62 8.06
N PRO A 66 -10.71 -13.33 7.53
CA PRO A 66 -10.64 -13.66 6.11
C PRO A 66 -11.87 -14.42 5.60
N LYS A 67 -12.59 -15.14 6.46
CA LYS A 67 -13.82 -15.85 6.09
C LYS A 67 -15.02 -14.93 5.92
N ALA A 68 -15.03 -13.78 6.60
CA ALA A 68 -16.10 -12.80 6.53
C ALA A 68 -15.94 -11.86 5.33
N VAL A 69 -14.74 -11.75 4.76
CA VAL A 69 -14.46 -10.87 3.62
C VAL A 69 -15.15 -11.40 2.35
N LYS A 70 -16.07 -10.61 1.80
CA LYS A 70 -16.79 -10.90 0.56
C LYS A 70 -16.22 -10.15 -0.64
N ARG A 71 -15.54 -9.02 -0.40
CA ARG A 71 -15.02 -8.13 -1.44
C ARG A 71 -13.61 -7.66 -1.11
N VAL A 72 -12.75 -7.62 -2.12
CA VAL A 72 -11.45 -6.97 -2.05
C VAL A 72 -11.46 -5.74 -2.96
N VAL A 73 -11.10 -4.59 -2.42
CA VAL A 73 -10.95 -3.34 -3.17
C VAL A 73 -9.46 -3.06 -3.32
N MET A 74 -8.97 -3.12 -4.56
CA MET A 74 -7.59 -2.72 -4.89
C MET A 74 -7.55 -1.23 -5.22
N CYS A 75 -6.66 -0.49 -4.58
CA CYS A 75 -6.54 0.96 -4.77
C CYS A 75 -5.08 1.44 -4.71
N SER A 76 -4.84 2.69 -5.07
CA SER A 76 -3.49 3.30 -5.07
C SER A 76 -3.54 4.75 -4.60
N GLY A 77 -2.55 5.15 -3.79
CA GLY A 77 -2.43 6.53 -3.31
C GLY A 77 -3.53 6.95 -2.35
N LYS A 78 -3.92 8.22 -2.40
CA LYS A 78 -4.74 8.87 -1.37
C LYS A 78 -6.13 8.25 -1.15
N VAL A 79 -6.73 7.69 -2.20
CA VAL A 79 -8.11 7.14 -2.14
C VAL A 79 -8.22 6.01 -1.13
N TYR A 80 -7.10 5.36 -0.79
CA TYR A 80 -7.03 4.40 0.30
C TYR A 80 -7.56 4.97 1.62
N TYR A 81 -7.15 6.20 1.98
CA TYR A 81 -7.55 6.81 3.24
C TYR A 81 -9.03 7.16 3.26
N ASP A 82 -9.56 7.69 2.15
CA ASP A 82 -10.98 7.98 2.00
C ASP A 82 -11.82 6.69 2.16
N LEU A 83 -11.36 5.57 1.56
CA LEU A 83 -12.01 4.26 1.68
C LEU A 83 -11.90 3.68 3.10
N LEU A 84 -10.73 3.81 3.73
CA LEU A 84 -10.48 3.32 5.08
C LEU A 84 -11.35 4.04 6.10
N GLU A 85 -11.44 5.37 6.02
CA GLU A 85 -12.29 6.18 6.88
C GLU A 85 -13.76 5.81 6.71
N GLN A 86 -14.24 5.68 5.47
CA GLN A 86 -15.61 5.30 5.21
C GLN A 86 -15.94 3.88 5.70
N ARG A 87 -15.01 2.92 5.53
CA ARG A 87 -15.18 1.56 6.04
C ARG A 87 -15.29 1.54 7.56
N ARG A 88 -14.35 2.21 8.26
CA ARG A 88 -14.33 2.29 9.72
C ARG A 88 -15.57 3.01 10.27
N LYS A 89 -16.01 4.08 9.60
CA LYS A 89 -17.23 4.82 9.94
C LYS A 89 -18.49 3.95 9.88
N ASN A 90 -18.54 3.01 8.94
CA ASN A 90 -19.68 2.12 8.73
C ASN A 90 -19.53 0.77 9.47
N ASP A 91 -18.46 0.56 10.24
CA ASP A 91 -18.08 -0.73 10.85
C ASP A 91 -18.17 -1.92 9.88
N GLN A 92 -17.77 -1.70 8.63
CA GLN A 92 -17.82 -2.71 7.58
C GLN A 92 -16.64 -3.69 7.68
N LYS A 93 -16.95 -4.97 7.91
CA LYS A 93 -15.95 -6.05 8.10
C LYS A 93 -15.86 -7.03 6.92
N ASP A 94 -16.73 -6.87 5.94
CA ASP A 94 -16.84 -7.73 4.75
C ASP A 94 -16.01 -7.23 3.56
N VAL A 95 -15.31 -6.10 3.69
CA VAL A 95 -14.50 -5.48 2.63
C VAL A 95 -13.05 -5.27 3.09
N ALA A 96 -12.12 -5.96 2.41
CA ALA A 96 -10.70 -5.74 2.56
C ALA A 96 -10.18 -4.75 1.51
N ILE A 97 -9.23 -3.89 1.89
CA ILE A 97 -8.64 -2.86 1.05
C ILE A 97 -7.16 -3.17 0.87
N VAL A 98 -6.75 -3.41 -0.37
CA VAL A 98 -5.35 -3.69 -0.74
C VAL A 98 -4.79 -2.50 -1.51
N ARG A 99 -3.59 -2.06 -1.12
CA ARG A 99 -2.89 -0.96 -1.77
C ARG A 99 -1.89 -1.48 -2.78
N ILE A 100 -1.93 -0.97 -4.01
CA ILE A 100 -0.92 -1.21 -5.04
C ILE A 100 -0.06 0.05 -5.13
N GLU A 101 1.13 -0.02 -4.56
CA GLU A 101 2.06 1.11 -4.44
C GLU A 101 2.95 1.24 -5.69
N GLN A 102 3.21 0.12 -6.38
CA GLN A 102 3.92 0.09 -7.65
C GLN A 102 2.97 -0.38 -8.75
N LEU A 103 2.63 0.52 -9.68
CA LEU A 103 1.78 0.19 -10.83
C LEU A 103 2.60 -0.42 -11.98
N TYR A 104 3.86 -0.01 -12.13
CA TYR A 104 4.73 -0.55 -13.15
C TYR A 104 6.18 -0.71 -12.66
N PRO A 105 6.84 -1.85 -12.95
CA PRO A 105 6.26 -3.11 -13.43
C PRO A 105 5.23 -3.67 -12.44
N PHE A 106 4.18 -4.33 -12.94
CA PHE A 106 3.10 -4.83 -12.08
C PHE A 106 3.63 -5.90 -11.09
N PRO A 107 3.41 -5.74 -9.77
CA PRO A 107 4.02 -6.58 -8.76
C PRO A 107 3.17 -7.83 -8.48
N HIS A 108 3.15 -8.77 -9.44
CA HIS A 108 2.35 -10.01 -9.34
C HIS A 108 2.54 -10.76 -8.02
N LYS A 109 3.79 -10.98 -7.60
CA LYS A 109 4.10 -11.72 -6.37
C LYS A 109 3.57 -11.02 -5.11
N ALA A 110 3.84 -9.73 -4.96
CA ALA A 110 3.40 -8.97 -3.79
C ALA A 110 1.87 -8.86 -3.72
N VAL A 111 1.19 -8.72 -4.87
CA VAL A 111 -0.28 -8.72 -4.91
C VAL A 111 -0.84 -10.10 -4.56
N GLN A 112 -0.25 -11.18 -5.06
CA GLN A 112 -0.66 -12.54 -4.71
C GLN A 112 -0.49 -12.82 -3.22
N GLU A 113 0.64 -12.40 -2.63
CA GLU A 113 0.90 -12.50 -1.19
C GLU A 113 -0.12 -11.72 -0.37
N ALA A 114 -0.40 -10.46 -0.74
CA ALA A 114 -1.41 -9.64 -0.07
C ALA A 114 -2.83 -10.24 -0.15
N LEU A 115 -3.18 -10.87 -1.27
CA LEU A 115 -4.48 -11.52 -1.46
C LEU A 115 -4.57 -12.88 -0.77
N ALA A 116 -3.45 -13.59 -0.59
CA ALA A 116 -3.43 -14.91 0.05
C ALA A 116 -3.87 -14.84 1.51
N THR A 117 -3.57 -13.75 2.22
CA THR A 117 -4.01 -13.51 3.60
C THR A 117 -5.53 -13.37 3.71
N ILE A 118 -6.20 -12.91 2.63
CA ILE A 118 -7.63 -12.60 2.62
C ILE A 118 -8.45 -13.75 2.01
N ARG A 119 -7.88 -14.52 1.09
CA ARG A 119 -8.55 -15.70 0.54
C ARG A 119 -8.55 -16.83 1.56
N SER A 120 -9.72 -17.14 2.12
CA SER A 120 -9.96 -18.50 2.59
C SER A 120 -9.76 -19.44 1.40
N ARG A 121 -8.77 -20.33 1.48
CA ARG A 121 -8.69 -21.45 0.53
C ARG A 121 -9.99 -22.25 0.68
N PRO A 122 -10.72 -22.54 -0.43
CA PRO A 122 -11.69 -23.62 -0.39
C PRO A 122 -10.98 -24.95 -0.09
#